data_AF-X1GQ55-F1
#
_entry.id   AF-X1GQ55-F1
#
_cell.length_a   1.000
_cell.length_b   1.000
_cell.length_c   1.000
_cell.angle_alpha   90.00
_cell.angle_beta   90.00
_cell.angle_gamma   90.00
#
_symmetry.space_group_name_H-M   'P 1'
#
loop_
_entity.id
_entity.type
_entity.pdbx_description
1 polymer ?
#
loop_
_entity_poly.entity_id
_entity_poly.type
_entity_poly.pdbx_seq_one_letter_code
_entity_poly.pdbx_strand_id
1 'polypeptide(L)' 'MENILACTTNTYHNFSLEDALRGISEAKFRYVELAAVPGVTQHVYPEMSMKSLKEKLAKNGLYVC' A
#
# COMPACT_ATOMS: atom_id res chain seq x y z
N MET A 1 -12.33 2.79 20.42
CA MET A 1 -11.67 2.68 19.10
C MET A 1 -11.48 1.21 18.82
N GLU A 2 -11.84 0.75 17.63
CA GLU A 2 -11.53 -0.62 17.20
C GLU A 2 -10.03 -0.71 16.85
N ASN A 3 -9.40 -1.84 17.17
CA ASN A 3 -8.01 -2.08 16.81
C ASN A 3 -7.90 -2.29 15.30
N ILE A 4 -6.99 -1.57 14.66
CA ILE A 4 -6.76 -1.67 13.22
C ILE A 4 -5.68 -2.71 12.95
N LEU A 5 -5.95 -3.61 12.01
CA LEU A 5 -4.95 -4.51 11.42
C LEU A 5 -4.59 -4.01 10.02
N ALA A 6 -3.31 -3.76 9.80
CA ALA A 6 -2.76 -3.31 8.53
C ALA A 6 -1.60 -4.20 8.08
N CYS A 7 -1.39 -4.27 6.77
CA CYS A 7 -0.19 -4.87 6.19
C CYS A 7 0.70 -3.76 5.61
N THR A 8 2.00 -3.82 5.84
CA THR A 8 2.95 -2.88 5.23
C THR A 8 3.37 -3.37 3.86
N THR A 9 3.38 -2.46 2.87
CA THR A 9 3.91 -2.80 1.54
C THR A 9 5.41 -3.07 1.57
N ASN A 10 6.11 -2.80 2.68
CA ASN A 10 7.50 -3.19 2.86
C ASN A 10 7.70 -4.73 2.80
N THR A 11 6.67 -5.53 3.09
CA THR A 11 6.72 -7.00 2.97
C THR A 11 6.76 -7.50 1.52
N TYR A 12 6.52 -6.62 0.56
CA TYR A 12 6.49 -6.90 -0.88
C TYR A 12 7.75 -6.36 -1.57
N HIS A 13 8.92 -6.69 -1.03
CA HIS A 13 10.20 -6.36 -1.68
C HIS A 13 10.23 -6.86 -3.12
N ASN A 14 10.74 -6.05 -4.05
CA ASN A 14 10.85 -6.34 -5.49
C ASN A 14 9.53 -6.50 -6.26
N PHE A 15 8.37 -6.25 -5.63
CA PHE A 15 7.09 -6.17 -6.33
C PHE A 15 6.76 -4.72 -6.69
N SER A 16 5.81 -4.54 -7.61
CA SER A 16 5.23 -3.23 -7.87
C SER A 16 4.29 -2.81 -6.73
N LEU A 17 3.99 -1.51 -6.62
CA LEU A 17 2.95 -1.03 -5.71
C LEU A 17 1.61 -1.71 -6.02
N GLU A 18 1.28 -1.91 -7.29
CA GLU A 18 0.04 -2.56 -7.72
C GLU A 18 -0.05 -4.01 -7.25
N ASP A 19 1.04 -4.78 -7.37
CA ASP A 19 1.08 -6.16 -6.90
C ASP A 19 0.99 -6.24 -5.38
N ALA A 20 1.66 -5.33 -4.67
CA ALA A 20 1.57 -5.24 -3.22
C ALA A 20 0.14 -4.95 -2.74
N LEU A 21 -0.52 -3.93 -3.31
CA LEU A 21 -1.90 -3.58 -2.96
C LEU A 21 -2.88 -4.72 -3.29
N ARG A 22 -2.70 -5.39 -4.43
CA ARG A 22 -3.52 -6.54 -4.83
C ARG A 22 -3.35 -7.70 -3.85
N GLY A 23 -2.12 -8.09 -3.54
CA GLY A 23 -1.84 -9.19 -2.62
C GLY A 23 -2.37 -8.93 -1.20
N ILE A 24 -2.22 -7.70 -0.70
CA ILE A 24 -2.76 -7.29 0.60
C ILE A 24 -4.29 -7.37 0.63
N SER A 25 -4.95 -6.91 -0.44
CA SER A 25 -6.41 -6.99 -0.58
C SER A 25 -6.91 -8.44 -0.69
N GLU A 26 -6.22 -9.28 -1.47
CA GLU A 26 -6.50 -10.71 -1.60
C GLU A 26 -6.37 -11.44 -0.24
N ALA A 27 -5.39 -11.03 0.58
CA ALA A 27 -5.20 -11.49 1.97
C ALA A 27 -6.21 -10.93 2.98
N LYS A 28 -7.22 -10.16 2.54
CA LYS A 28 -8.34 -9.62 3.33
C LYS A 28 -7.97 -8.56 4.37
N PHE A 29 -6.81 -7.93 4.23
CA PHE A 29 -6.56 -6.69 4.97
C PHE A 29 -7.40 -5.55 4.40
N ARG A 30 -7.88 -4.68 5.30
CA ARG A 30 -8.57 -3.45 4.93
C ARG A 30 -7.66 -2.24 4.98
N TYR A 31 -6.58 -2.30 5.75
CA TYR A 31 -5.65 -1.20 5.94
C TYR A 31 -4.25 -1.55 5.43
N VAL A 32 -3.54 -0.55 4.94
CA VAL A 32 -2.20 -0.67 4.39
C VAL A 32 -1.30 0.47 4.86
N GLU A 33 -0.07 0.12 5.22
CA GLU A 33 1.02 1.09 5.43
C GLU A 33 1.89 1.13 4.17
N LEU A 34 2.20 2.32 3.66
CA LEU A 34 2.92 2.49 2.41
C LEU A 34 4.42 2.73 2.65
N ALA A 35 5.26 1.83 2.14
CA ALA A 35 6.71 1.95 2.26
C ALA A 35 7.30 3.00 1.31
N ALA A 36 8.09 3.90 1.87
CA ALA A 36 8.78 5.00 1.19
C ALA A 36 10.29 4.97 1.50
N VAL A 37 10.91 3.78 1.47
CA VAL A 37 12.29 3.57 1.91
C VAL A 37 13.23 3.47 0.70
N PRO A 38 14.01 4.52 0.36
CA PRO A 38 14.87 4.51 -0.82
C PRO A 38 15.91 3.40 -0.76
N GLY A 39 16.12 2.71 -1.89
CA GLY A 39 17.06 1.59 -1.99
C GLY A 39 16.59 0.28 -1.34
N VAL A 40 15.41 0.24 -0.75
CA VAL A 40 14.82 -0.99 -0.17
C VAL A 40 13.44 -1.23 -0.80
N THR A 41 12.38 -0.68 -0.20
CA THR A 41 11.03 -0.74 -0.74
C THR A 41 10.50 0.68 -0.83
N GLN A 42 10.58 1.23 -2.03
CA GLN A 42 10.08 2.57 -2.33
C GLN A 42 8.87 2.46 -3.25
N HIS A 43 7.71 2.22 -2.66
CA HIS A 43 6.44 2.14 -3.39
C HIS A 43 5.77 3.50 -3.56
N VAL A 44 6.14 4.48 -2.73
CA VAL A 44 5.69 5.87 -2.87
C VAL A 44 6.88 6.83 -2.98
N TYR A 45 6.71 7.84 -3.82
CA TYR A 45 7.70 8.90 -4.09
C TYR A 45 7.06 10.27 -3.84
N PRO A 46 7.83 11.29 -3.42
CA PRO A 46 7.31 12.65 -3.19
C PRO A 46 6.58 13.25 -4.39
N GLU A 47 6.98 12.89 -5.60
CA GLU A 47 6.47 13.42 -6.86
C GLU A 47 5.20 12.70 -7.35
N MET A 48 4.80 11.61 -6.68
CA MET A 48 3.61 10.86 -7.08
C MET A 48 2.34 11.68 -6.89
N SER A 49 1.44 11.56 -7.88
CA SER A 49 0.12 12.15 -7.77
C SER A 49 -0.68 11.48 -6.66
N MET A 50 -1.04 12.27 -5.65
CA MET A 50 -1.92 11.82 -4.56
C MET A 50 -3.28 11.32 -5.07
N LYS A 51 -3.77 11.87 -6.19
CA LYS A 51 -5.00 11.40 -6.85
C LYS A 51 -4.83 9.97 -7.37
N SER A 52 -3.76 9.72 -8.11
CA SER A 52 -3.45 8.38 -8.65
C SER A 52 -3.27 7.34 -7.53
N LEU A 53 -2.60 7.72 -6.44
CA LEU A 53 -2.43 6.84 -5.28
C LEU A 53 -3.78 6.48 -4.64
N LYS A 54 -4.67 7.47 -4.43
CA LYS A 54 -6.02 7.24 -3.92
C LYS A 54 -6.87 6.35 -4.83
N GLU A 55 -6.77 6.51 -6.14
CA GLU A 55 -7.45 5.65 -7.12
C GLU A 55 -6.97 4.19 -7.03
N LYS A 56 -5.66 3.97 -6.90
CA LYS A 56 -5.09 2.62 -6.71
C LYS A 56 -5.56 1.96 -5.41
N LEU A 57 -5.61 2.72 -4.32
CA LEU A 57 -6.12 2.24 -3.03
C LEU A 57 -7.61 1.88 -3.11
N ALA A 58 -8.42 2.78 -3.66
CA ALA A 58 -9.86 2.59 -3.83
C ALA A 58 -10.18 1.37 -4.71
N LYS A 59 -9.44 1.17 -5.81
CA LYS A 59 -9.57 0.00 -6.68
C LYS A 59 -9.34 -1.32 -5.94
N ASN A 60 -8.51 -1.33 -4.90
CA ASN A 60 -8.20 -2.51 -4.09
C ASN A 60 -9.00 -2.56 -2.78
N GLY A 61 -9.90 -1.59 -2.51
CA GLY A 61 -10.67 -1.53 -1.27
C GLY A 61 -9.82 -1.30 -0.02
N LEU A 62 -8.65 -0.67 -0.17
CA LEU A 62 -7.69 -0.45 0.91
C LEU A 62 -7.71 1.00 1.43
N TYR A 63 -7.44 1.16 2.72
CA TYR A 63 -7.31 2.44 3.40
C TYR A 63 -5.90 2.59 3.97
N VAL A 64 -5.32 3.78 3.92
CA VAL A 64 -4.04 4.05 4.57
C VAL A 64 -4.26 4.24 6.07
N CYS A 65 -3.40 3.65 6.90
CA CYS A 65 -3.35 3.86 8.35
C CYS A 65 -2.18 4.77 8.76
#